data_AF-A0A1I5P5C6-F1
#
_entry.id   AF-A0A1I5P5C6-F1
#
_cell.length_a   1.000
_cell.length_b   1.000
_cell.length_c   1.000
_cell.angle_alpha   90.00
_cell.angle_beta   90.00
_cell.angle_gamma   90.00
#
_symmetry.space_group_name_H-M   'P 1'
#
loop_
_entity.id
_entity.type
_entity.pdbx_description
1 polymer ?
#
loop_
_entity_poly.entity_id
_entity_poly.type
_entity_poly.pdbx_seq_one_letter_code
_entity_poly.pdbx_strand_id
1 'polypeptide(L)'
;MNASVVRRRWFASVLLSIPAANAISWLTALPAHSIYLALLLTATATAIAAFRKRDQPHQVQQFSSIFLGLSMALLLSAFVPGGN
;
A
#
# COMPACT_ATOMS: atom_id res chain seq x y z
N MET A 1 -18.89 9.90 -5.75
CA MET A 1 -18.04 8.92 -6.48
C MET A 1 -18.35 7.50 -5.99
N ASN A 2 -18.55 6.55 -6.90
CA ASN A 2 -18.92 5.17 -6.58
C ASN A 2 -17.74 4.38 -5.95
N ALA A 3 -18.02 3.32 -5.18
CA ALA A 3 -17.01 2.45 -4.56
C ALA A 3 -16.04 1.85 -5.59
N SER A 4 -16.57 1.56 -6.79
CA SER A 4 -15.79 1.08 -7.93
C SER A 4 -14.75 2.09 -8.43
N VAL A 5 -14.95 3.40 -8.21
CA VAL A 5 -13.99 4.43 -8.59
C VAL A 5 -12.83 4.49 -7.59
N VAL A 6 -13.11 4.33 -6.28
CA VAL A 6 -12.05 4.24 -5.26
C VAL A 6 -11.19 3.01 -5.50
N ARG A 7 -11.81 1.86 -5.76
CA ARG A 7 -11.09 0.62 -6.08
C ARG A 7 -10.25 0.76 -7.35
N ARG A 8 -10.79 1.34 -8.42
CA ARG A 8 -10.02 1.59 -9.65
C ARG A 8 -8.81 2.51 -9.42
N ARG A 9 -8.98 3.58 -8.65
CA ARG A 9 -7.88 4.48 -8.29
C ARG A 9 -6.83 3.78 -7.44
N TRP A 10 -7.26 3.00 -6.45
CA TRP A 10 -6.36 2.18 -5.64
C TRP A 10 -5.56 1.19 -6.50
N PHE A 11 -6.22 0.44 -7.39
CA PHE A 11 -5.54 -0.47 -8.33
C PHE A 11 -4.53 0.26 -9.22
N ALA A 12 -4.90 1.43 -9.76
CA ALA A 12 -3.97 2.24 -10.55
C ALA A 12 -2.75 2.66 -9.71
N SER A 13 -2.94 3.08 -8.47
CA SER A 13 -1.84 3.40 -7.55
C SER A 13 -0.95 2.20 -7.26
N VAL A 14 -1.53 1.01 -7.09
CA VAL A 14 -0.78 -0.26 -6.89
C VAL A 14 0.05 -0.62 -8.12
N LEU A 15 -0.48 -0.45 -9.33
CA LEU A 15 0.26 -0.73 -10.56
C LEU A 15 1.42 0.26 -10.76
N LEU A 16 1.18 1.54 -10.46
CA LEU A 16 2.19 2.60 -10.57
C LEU A 16 3.26 2.52 -9.45
N SER A 17 2.97 1.87 -8.32
CA SER A 17 3.94 1.76 -7.22
C SER A 17 5.10 0.82 -7.55
N ILE A 18 4.98 -0.07 -8.53
CA ILE A 18 6.07 -0.96 -8.97
C ILE A 18 7.22 -0.16 -9.61
N PRO A 19 7.01 0.58 -10.72
CA PRO A 19 8.09 1.39 -11.30
C PRO A 19 8.53 2.52 -10.38
N ALA A 20 7.62 3.09 -9.58
CA ALA A 20 7.96 4.13 -8.61
C ALA A 20 8.87 3.60 -7.49
N ALA A 21 8.58 2.42 -6.93
CA ALA A 21 9.42 1.82 -5.90
C ALA A 21 10.82 1.51 -6.41
N ASN A 22 10.92 1.02 -7.66
CA ASN A 22 12.22 0.82 -8.29
C ASN A 22 12.96 2.16 -8.42
N ALA A 23 12.35 3.18 -9.03
CA ALA A 23 12.99 4.50 -9.15
C ALA A 23 13.46 5.10 -7.81
N ILE A 24 12.65 4.99 -6.76
CA ILE A 24 13.00 5.48 -5.41
C ILE A 24 14.12 4.64 -4.78
N SER A 25 14.17 3.33 -5.04
CA SER A 25 15.25 2.46 -4.55
C SER A 25 16.61 2.79 -5.16
N TRP A 26 16.64 3.40 -6.35
CA TRP A 26 17.89 3.92 -6.91
C TRP A 26 18.32 5.24 -6.24
N LEU A 27 17.36 6.00 -5.71
CA LEU A 27 17.59 7.28 -5.03
C LEU A 27 17.84 7.13 -3.53
N THR A 28 17.38 6.02 -2.94
CA THR A 28 17.46 5.74 -1.52
C THR A 28 18.16 4.40 -1.34
N ALA A 29 19.09 4.25 -0.40
CA ALA A 29 19.76 2.97 -0.13
C ALA A 29 18.81 1.90 0.47
N LEU A 30 17.49 2.08 0.35
CA LEU A 30 16.47 1.18 0.81
C LEU A 30 16.10 0.18 -0.29
N PRO A 31 15.79 -1.08 0.08
CA PRO A 31 15.35 -2.08 -0.87
C PRO A 31 14.02 -1.69 -1.54
N ALA A 32 13.93 -1.91 -2.86
CA ALA A 32 12.72 -1.63 -3.64
C ALA A 32 11.46 -2.31 -3.08
N HIS A 33 11.59 -3.50 -2.50
CA HIS A 33 10.45 -4.22 -1.94
C HIS A 33 9.88 -3.55 -0.68
N SER A 34 10.72 -2.98 0.20
CA SER A 34 10.26 -2.25 1.38
C SER A 34 9.59 -0.94 1.00
N ILE A 35 10.14 -0.24 0.00
CA ILE A 35 9.53 0.98 -0.56
C ILE A 35 8.17 0.64 -1.20
N TYR A 36 8.10 -0.45 -1.96
CA TYR A 36 6.86 -0.92 -2.56
C TYR A 36 5.78 -1.22 -1.50
N LEU A 37 6.13 -1.94 -0.43
CA LEU A 37 5.22 -2.21 0.69
C LEU A 37 4.73 -0.92 1.37
N ALA A 38 5.62 0.07 1.56
CA ALA A 38 5.25 1.37 2.10
C ALA A 38 4.27 2.13 1.17
N LEU A 39 4.51 2.13 -0.14
CA LEU A 39 3.61 2.74 -1.13
C LEU A 39 2.24 2.05 -1.15
N LEU A 40 2.20 0.71 -1.06
CA LEU A 40 0.94 -0.05 -0.94
C LEU A 40 0.18 0.32 0.33
N LEU A 41 0.86 0.49 1.46
CA LEU A 41 0.25 0.94 2.71
C LEU A 41 -0.37 2.32 2.57
N THR A 42 0.34 3.28 1.98
CA THR A 42 -0.18 4.63 1.73
C THR A 42 -1.40 4.60 0.79
N ALA A 43 -1.32 3.85 -0.31
CA ALA A 43 -2.45 3.68 -1.23
C ALA A 43 -3.67 3.06 -0.53
N THR A 44 -3.46 2.07 0.33
CA THR A 44 -4.54 1.40 1.06
C THR A 44 -5.13 2.32 2.13
N ALA A 45 -4.31 3.08 2.87
CA ALA A 45 -4.77 4.06 3.85
C ALA A 45 -5.62 5.17 3.21
N THR A 46 -5.21 5.68 2.04
CA THR A 46 -5.99 6.69 1.30
C THR A 46 -7.32 6.13 0.79
N ALA A 47 -7.36 4.86 0.37
CA ALA A 47 -8.59 4.18 0.04
C ALA A 47 -9.52 4.02 1.26
N ILE A 48 -9.00 3.62 2.43
CA ILE A 48 -9.76 3.54 3.70
C ILE A 48 -10.36 4.91 4.04
N ALA A 49 -9.57 5.98 4.01
CA ALA A 49 -10.04 7.32 4.29
C ALA A 49 -11.16 7.75 3.30
N ALA A 50 -11.03 7.39 2.03
CA ALA A 50 -12.05 7.66 1.01
C ALA A 50 -13.34 6.85 1.21
N PHE A 51 -13.25 5.60 1.67
CA PHE A 51 -14.43 4.79 2.01
C PHE A 51 -15.09 5.23 3.32
N ARG A 52 -14.31 5.64 4.32
CA ARG A 52 -14.81 6.16 5.59
C ARG A 52 -15.60 7.45 5.40
N LYS A 53 -15.13 8.38 4.55
CA LYS A 53 -15.85 9.61 4.19
C LYS A 53 -17.17 9.37 3.43
N ARG A 54 -17.46 8.13 3.04
CA ARG A 54 -18.64 7.74 2.25
C ARG A 54 -19.50 6.70 2.96
N ASP A 55 -19.26 6.50 4.26
CA ASP A 55 -20.00 5.57 5.12
C ASP A 55 -20.15 4.17 4.51
N GLN A 56 -19.05 3.64 3.97
CA GLN A 56 -19.01 2.27 3.43
C GLN A 56 -18.29 1.32 4.41
N PRO A 57 -18.94 0.91 5.52
CA PRO A 57 -18.29 0.18 6.61
C PRO A 57 -17.69 -1.15 6.15
N HIS A 58 -18.36 -1.85 5.23
CA HIS A 58 -17.85 -3.12 4.71
C HIS A 58 -16.52 -2.95 3.95
N GLN A 59 -16.41 -1.92 3.11
CA GLN A 59 -15.17 -1.62 2.37
C GLN A 59 -14.06 -1.13 3.32
N VAL A 60 -14.41 -0.33 4.33
CA VAL A 60 -13.47 0.10 5.37
C VAL A 60 -12.88 -1.11 6.10
N GLN A 61 -13.71 -2.08 6.50
CA GLN A 61 -13.24 -3.28 7.19
C GLN A 61 -12.34 -4.13 6.29
N GLN A 62 -12.75 -4.40 5.05
CA GLN A 62 -11.94 -5.15 4.07
C GLN A 62 -10.57 -4.51 3.86
N PHE A 63 -10.53 -3.20 3.59
CA PHE A 63 -9.28 -2.51 3.36
C PHE A 63 -8.43 -2.36 4.63
N SER A 64 -9.05 -2.32 5.82
CA SER A 64 -8.31 -2.33 7.09
C SER A 64 -7.59 -3.66 7.31
N SER A 65 -8.20 -4.79 6.95
CA SER A 65 -7.53 -6.10 6.97
C SER A 65 -6.34 -6.16 5.99
N ILE A 66 -6.50 -5.60 4.79
CA ILE A 66 -5.40 -5.48 3.81
C ILE A 66 -4.27 -4.61 4.39
N PHE A 67 -4.62 -3.46 4.98
CA PHE A 67 -3.65 -2.55 5.59
C PHE A 67 -2.85 -3.22 6.72
N LEU A 68 -3.51 -3.98 7.60
CA LEU A 68 -2.84 -4.74 8.65
C LEU A 68 -1.89 -5.79 8.08
N GLY A 69 -2.32 -6.56 7.08
CA GLY A 69 -1.47 -7.55 6.41
C GLY A 69 -0.23 -6.93 5.76
N LEU A 70 -0.40 -5.81 5.07
CA LEU A 70 0.71 -5.04 4.49
C LEU A 70 1.64 -4.45 5.56
N SER A 71 1.09 -4.03 6.70
CA SER A 71 1.88 -3.47 7.82
C SER A 71 2.76 -4.56 8.42
N MET A 72 2.20 -5.74 8.64
CA MET A 72 2.95 -6.91 9.11
C MET A 72 4.02 -7.32 8.08
N ALA A 73 3.69 -7.34 6.79
CA ALA A 73 4.66 -7.63 5.73
C ALA A 73 5.82 -6.62 5.71
N LEU A 74 5.55 -5.33 5.89
CA LEU A 74 6.59 -4.29 5.97
C LEU A 74 7.46 -4.48 7.21
N LEU A 75 6.86 -4.73 8.38
CA LEU A 75 7.60 -4.99 9.62
C LEU A 75 8.52 -6.20 9.43
N LEU A 76 8.00 -7.33 8.94
CA LEU A 76 8.79 -8.53 8.68
C LEU A 76 9.89 -8.28 7.64
N SER A 77 9.63 -7.48 6.60
CA SER A 77 10.63 -7.07 5.60
C SER A 77 11.80 -6.31 6.22
N ALA A 78 11.57 -5.54 7.29
CA ALA A 78 12.64 -4.83 8.00
C ALA A 78 13.50 -5.76 8.88
N PHE A 79 13.00 -6.95 9.23
CA PHE A 79 13.70 -7.94 10.06
C PHE A 79 14.33 -9.09 9.26
N VAL A 80 14.20 -9.11 7.93
CA VAL A 80 14.97 -10.06 7.12
C VAL A 80 16.44 -9.66 7.23
N PRO A 81 17.33 -10.50 7.79
CA PRO A 81 18.75 -10.19 7.83
C PRO A 81 19.22 -10.06 6.39
N GLY A 82 19.86 -8.93 6.07
CA GLY A 82 20.52 -8.74 4.78
C GLY A 82 21.60 -9.81 4.62
N GLY A 83 21.27 -10.91 3.95
CA GLY A 83 22.23 -11.88 3.48
C GLY A 83 22.92 -11.32 2.24
N ASN A 84 24.06 -10.67 2.45
CA ASN A 84 25.23 -10.66 1.58
C ASN A 84 26.43 -10.10 2.34
#